data_AF-A0A2E8GXU3-F1
#
_entry.id   AF-A0A2E8GXU3-F1
#
_cell.length_a   1.000
_cell.length_b   1.000
_cell.length_c   1.000
_cell.angle_alpha   90.00
_cell.angle_beta   90.00
_cell.angle_gamma   90.00
#
_symmetry.space_group_name_H-M   'P 1'
#
loop_
_entity.id
_entity.type
_entity.pdbx_description
1 polymer ?
#
loop_
_entity_poly.entity_id
_entity_poly.type
_entity_poly.pdbx_seq_one_letter_code
_entity_poly.pdbx_strand_id
1 'polypeptide(L)' 'MSENFDYTIPTEGKKITIKNDQLIIPDNPIIPFVEGDGIGPDIWHATEMVINAAVKKAFNGKRKIHWMEIYAGEKS' A
#
# COMPACT_ATOMS: atom_id res chain seq x y z
N MET A 1 19.25 12.37 -8.35
CA MET A 1 18.00 13.12 -8.50
C MET A 1 17.13 12.74 -7.33
N SER A 2 17.31 13.42 -6.21
CA SER A 2 16.41 13.31 -5.05
C SER A 2 15.27 14.28 -5.30
N GLU A 3 14.19 13.78 -5.89
CA GLU A 3 12.93 14.50 -5.83
C GLU A 3 12.47 14.41 -4.37
N ASN A 4 12.36 15.56 -3.71
CA ASN A 4 11.80 15.66 -2.36
C ASN A 4 10.32 15.34 -2.47
N PHE A 5 9.98 14.08 -2.27
CA PHE A 5 8.61 13.66 -2.14
C PHE A 5 8.29 13.41 -0.68
N ASP A 6 7.15 13.90 -0.23
CA ASP A 6 6.59 13.66 1.09
C ASP A 6 6.01 12.24 1.18
N TYR A 7 6.82 11.21 0.94
CA TYR A 7 6.42 9.83 1.21
C TYR A 7 7.60 8.97 1.63
N THR A 8 7.35 8.00 2.51
CA THR A 8 8.36 7.04 2.96
C THR A 8 8.11 5.69 2.32
N ILE A 9 9.07 5.20 1.54
CA ILE A 9 8.98 3.86 0.93
C ILE A 9 9.20 2.80 2.03
N PRO A 10 8.25 1.87 2.25
CA PRO A 10 8.41 0.79 3.21
C PRO A 10 9.61 -0.09 2.85
N THR A 11 10.58 -0.21 3.75
CA THR A 11 11.84 -0.94 3.51
C THR A 11 11.67 -2.44 3.39
N GLU A 12 10.62 -3.01 4.01
CA GLU A 12 10.33 -4.44 3.99
C GLU A 12 9.56 -4.90 2.74
N GLY A 13 9.00 -3.98 1.96
CA GLY A 13 8.17 -4.29 0.80
C GLY A 13 8.95 -4.34 -0.52
N LYS A 14 8.34 -4.93 -1.55
CA LYS A 14 8.88 -4.97 -2.92
C LYS A 14 7.91 -4.33 -3.92
N LYS A 15 8.43 -3.58 -4.89
CA LYS A 15 7.64 -2.93 -5.94
C LYS A 15 7.02 -3.96 -6.89
N ILE A 16 5.76 -3.77 -7.27
CA ILE A 16 5.12 -4.51 -8.37
C ILE A 16 5.74 -4.05 -9.70
N THR A 17 6.08 -5.01 -10.57
CA THR A 17 6.70 -4.72 -11.87
C THR A 17 5.84 -5.25 -13.01
N ILE A 18 6.07 -4.75 -14.23
CA ILE A 18 5.43 -5.25 -15.44
C ILE A 18 6.50 -5.89 -16.31
N LYS A 19 6.23 -7.11 -16.80
CA LYS A 19 7.08 -7.81 -17.76
C LYS A 19 6.19 -8.46 -18.81
N ASN A 20 6.44 -8.16 -20.10
CA ASN A 20 5.66 -8.69 -21.22
C ASN A 20 4.13 -8.51 -21.02
N ASP A 21 3.72 -7.28 -20.68
CA ASP A 21 2.31 -6.91 -20.41
C ASP A 21 1.63 -7.69 -19.26
N GLN A 22 2.40 -8.36 -18.40
CA GLN A 22 1.90 -9.04 -17.21
C GLN A 22 2.46 -8.42 -15.93
N LEU A 23 1.59 -8.30 -14.92
CA LEU A 23 1.99 -7.88 -13.58
C LEU A 23 2.75 -8.99 -12.87
N ILE A 24 3.95 -8.67 -12.39
CA ILE A 24 4.75 -9.52 -11.51
C ILE A 24 4.60 -8.97 -10.09
N ILE A 25 3.81 -9.69 -9.30
CA ILE A 25 3.42 -9.30 -7.93
C ILE A 25 4.21 -10.15 -6.93
N PRO A 26 5.08 -9.56 -6.10
CA PRO A 26 5.78 -10.29 -5.03
C PRO A 26 4.82 -10.67 -3.90
N ASP A 27 5.24 -11.55 -2.99
CA ASP A 27 4.45 -11.93 -1.81
C ASP A 27 4.32 -10.80 -0.77
N ASN A 28 5.22 -9.80 -0.83
CA ASN A 28 5.29 -8.63 0.03
C ASN A 28 5.20 -7.30 -0.74
N PRO A 29 4.12 -7.04 -1.50
CA PRO A 29 4.04 -5.88 -2.39
C PRO A 29 3.92 -4.56 -1.61
N ILE A 30 4.56 -3.51 -2.13
CA ILE A 30 4.30 -2.12 -1.72
C ILE A 30 3.09 -1.61 -2.49
N ILE A 31 2.07 -1.14 -1.77
CA ILE A 31 0.85 -0.55 -2.35
C ILE A 31 0.70 0.88 -1.83
N PRO A 32 0.80 1.89 -2.72
CA PRO A 32 0.49 3.26 -2.36
C PRO A 32 -0.99 3.42 -2.01
N PHE A 33 -1.31 4.22 -0.99
CA PHE A 33 -2.67 4.62 -0.67
C PHE A 33 -2.72 6.12 -0.35
N VAL A 34 -3.87 6.73 -0.63
CA VAL A 34 -4.22 8.07 -0.18
C VAL A 34 -5.26 7.89 0.92
N GLU A 35 -5.00 8.41 2.11
CA GLU A 35 -5.92 8.32 3.25
C GLU A 35 -7.25 9.06 2.96
N GLY A 36 -7.17 10.15 2.19
CA GLY A 36 -8.28 11.01 1.81
C GLY A 36 -8.60 12.07 2.87
N ASP A 37 -9.54 12.94 2.54
CA ASP A 37 -9.99 14.04 3.39
C ASP A 37 -11.36 13.74 4.03
N GLY A 38 -11.81 14.57 4.98
CA GLY A 38 -13.09 14.39 5.66
C GLY A 38 -13.15 13.08 6.44
N ILE A 39 -14.08 12.18 6.08
CA ILE A 39 -14.22 10.84 6.69
C ILE A 39 -13.26 9.78 6.10
N GLY A 40 -12.37 10.18 5.18
CA GLY A 40 -11.38 9.32 4.54
C GLY A 40 -10.55 8.50 5.54
N PRO A 41 -9.90 9.13 6.54
CA PRO A 41 -9.09 8.42 7.54
C PRO A 41 -9.87 7.35 8.31
N ASP A 42 -11.13 7.61 8.67
CA ASP A 42 -11.97 6.64 9.38
C ASP A 42 -12.26 5.40 8.52
N ILE A 43 -12.62 5.62 7.25
CA ILE A 43 -12.90 4.54 6.30
C ILE A 43 -11.61 3.78 5.96
N TRP A 44 -10.50 4.50 5.79
CA TRP A 44 -9.21 3.90 5.45
C TRP A 44 -8.72 2.99 6.56
N HIS A 45 -8.78 3.42 7.83
CA HIS A 45 -8.38 2.60 8.97
C HIS A 45 -9.16 1.29 9.02
N ALA A 46 -10.49 1.34 8.84
CA ALA A 46 -11.32 0.14 8.78
C ALA A 46 -10.99 -0.75 7.56
N THR A 47 -10.74 -0.13 6.40
CA THR A 47 -10.39 -0.82 5.16
C THR A 47 -9.06 -1.58 5.29
N GLU A 48 -8.03 -0.93 5.82
CA GLU A 48 -6.72 -1.53 6.03
C GLU A 48 -6.83 -2.78 6.92
N MET A 49 -7.56 -2.69 8.03
CA MET A 49 -7.78 -3.82 8.94
C MET A 49 -8.41 -5.02 8.24
N VAL A 50 -9.45 -4.79 7.43
CA VAL A 50 -10.16 -5.84 6.70
C VAL A 50 -9.25 -6.49 5.65
N ILE A 51 -8.55 -5.69 4.85
CA ILE A 51 -7.65 -6.21 3.81
C ILE A 51 -6.50 -7.00 4.43
N ASN A 52 -5.85 -6.47 5.47
CA ASN A 52 -4.75 -7.16 6.15
C ASN A 52 -5.19 -8.51 6.72
N ALA A 53 -6.37 -8.58 7.34
CA ALA A 53 -6.93 -9.83 7.86
C ALA A 53 -7.28 -10.82 6.73
N ALA A 54 -7.86 -10.34 5.63
CA ALA A 54 -8.20 -11.16 4.47
C ALA A 54 -6.96 -11.77 3.80
N VAL A 55 -5.92 -10.98 3.56
CA VAL A 55 -4.64 -11.44 3.00
C VAL A 55 -3.99 -12.46 3.92
N LYS A 56 -3.90 -12.16 5.23
CA LYS A 56 -3.33 -13.09 6.21
C LYS A 56 -4.07 -14.42 6.21
N LYS A 57 -5.41 -14.40 6.16
CA LYS A 57 -6.26 -15.62 6.14
C LYS A 57 -6.13 -16.40 4.84
N ALA A 58 -6.19 -15.73 3.68
CA ALA A 58 -6.16 -16.40 2.37
C ALA A 58 -4.82 -17.07 2.08
N PHE A 59 -3.72 -16.51 2.59
CA PHE A 59 -2.36 -16.99 2.31
C PHE A 59 -1.67 -17.63 3.50
N ASN A 60 -2.40 -17.92 4.59
CA ASN A 60 -1.85 -18.44 5.84
C ASN A 60 -0.61 -17.65 6.32
N GLY A 61 -0.66 -16.32 6.21
CA GLY A 61 0.43 -15.41 6.58
C GLY A 61 1.65 -15.39 5.63
N LYS A 62 1.64 -16.15 4.52
CA LYS A 62 2.75 -16.15 3.55
C LYS A 62 2.85 -14.86 2.73
N ARG A 63 1.76 -14.09 2.66
CA ARG A 63 1.70 -12.80 1.97
C ARG A 63 1.34 -11.68 2.93
N LYS A 64 1.86 -10.49 2.67
CA LYS A 64 1.62 -9.27 3.46
C LYS A 64 1.70 -8.04 2.56
N ILE A 65 0.76 -7.11 2.67
CA ILE A 65 0.85 -5.83 1.99
C ILE A 65 1.68 -4.86 2.84
N HIS A 66 2.55 -4.11 2.20
CA HIS A 66 3.24 -2.98 2.80
C HIS A 66 2.60 -1.69 2.26
N TRP A 67 1.75 -1.07 3.07
CA TRP A 67 1.09 0.18 2.73
C TRP A 67 2.09 1.32 2.72
N MET A 68 2.04 2.13 1.68
CA MET A 68 2.84 3.33 1.53
C MET A 68 1.88 4.51 1.43
N GLU A 69 1.79 5.30 2.49
CA GLU A 69 0.98 6.51 2.45
C GLU A 69 1.60 7.48 1.44
N ILE A 70 0.74 8.03 0.60
CA ILE A 70 1.04 9.15 -0.29
C ILE A 70 -0.05 10.21 -0.10
N TYR A 71 0.35 11.49 -0.21
CA TYR A 71 -0.56 12.60 0.06
C TYR A 71 -1.20 13.14 -1.22
N ALA A 72 -2.48 13.49 -1.11
CA ALA A 72 -3.24 14.21 -2.11
C ALA A 72 -4.49 14.80 -1.44
N GLY A 73 -4.85 16.04 -1.81
CA GLY A 73 -6.02 16.73 -1.26
C GLY A 73 -5.64 17.83 -0.26
N GLU A 74 -6.45 18.00 0.78
CA GLU A 74 -6.14 18.93 1.89
C GLU A 74 -4.93 18.46 2.69
N LYS A 75 -4.72 17.14 2.75
CA LYS A 75 -3.47 16.54 3.23
C LYS A 75 -2.40 16.63 2.13
N SER A 76 -1.30 17.35 2.41
CA SER A 76 -0.17 17.60 1.50
C SER A 76 1.16 17.19 2.10
#